data_AF-A0A9X1XEG2-F1
#
_entry.id   AF-A0A9X1XEG2-F1
#
_cell.length_a   1.000
_cell.length_b   1.000
_cell.length_c   1.000
_cell.angle_alpha   90.00
_cell.angle_beta   90.00
_cell.angle_gamma   90.00
#
_symmetry.space_group_name_H-M   'P 1'
#
loop_
_entity.id
_entity.type
_entity.pdbx_description
1 polymer ?
#
loop_
_entity_poly.entity_id
_entity_poly.type
_entity_poly.pdbx_seq_one_letter_code
_entity_poly.pdbx_strand_id
1 'polypeptide(L)'
;MQRLVYENSWDKAVADQDRETIEKVFQETCIPGEQETSFSMIRTALNYKGELLVTGVLHNYKQDRFTVEKKQLTYKEEGRTIAESVFTIPQIVLEAETSMPWTFIFPVESIKNEPVLAGGQLDFIN
;
A
#
# COMPACT_ATOMS: atom_id res chain seq x y z
N MET A 1 11.06 -16.57 4.50
CA MET A 1 9.90 -16.76 3.59
C MET A 1 8.86 -15.75 4.02
N GLN A 2 8.39 -14.88 3.11
CA GLN A 2 7.43 -13.84 3.45
C GLN A 2 6.13 -14.43 4.00
N ARG A 3 5.53 -13.78 5.00
CA ARG A 3 4.23 -14.15 5.55
C ARG A 3 3.23 -13.01 5.38
N LEU A 4 2.09 -13.29 4.78
CA LEU A 4 0.98 -12.35 4.73
C LEU A 4 0.26 -12.32 6.08
N VAL A 5 0.16 -11.14 6.68
CA VAL A 5 -0.52 -10.86 7.94
C VAL A 5 -1.58 -9.80 7.71
N TYR A 6 -2.66 -9.85 8.48
CA TYR A 6 -3.75 -8.89 8.41
C TYR A 6 -3.81 -8.08 9.71
N GLU A 7 -3.98 -6.77 9.61
CA GLU A 7 -4.35 -5.97 10.77
C GLU A 7 -5.79 -6.31 11.19
N ASN A 8 -6.06 -6.36 12.49
CA ASN A 8 -7.30 -6.91 13.06
C ASN A 8 -8.58 -6.18 12.59
N SER A 9 -8.51 -4.88 12.34
CA SER A 9 -9.63 -4.09 11.81
C SER A 9 -9.80 -4.33 10.31
N TRP A 10 -8.69 -4.46 9.58
CA TRP A 10 -8.69 -4.79 8.15
C TRP A 10 -9.25 -6.19 7.88
N ASP A 11 -8.84 -7.17 8.69
CA ASP A 11 -9.28 -8.58 8.62
C ASP A 11 -10.81 -8.73 8.76
N LYS A 12 -11.43 -7.84 9.55
CA LYS A 12 -12.89 -7.82 9.79
C LYS A 12 -13.67 -7.04 8.73
N ALA A 13 -13.02 -6.08 8.07
CA ALA A 13 -13.66 -5.17 7.12
C ALA A 13 -13.54 -5.66 5.66
N VAL A 14 -12.58 -6.55 5.38
CA VAL A 14 -12.37 -7.09 4.04
C VAL A 14 -13.42 -8.13 3.69
N ALA A 15 -14.03 -7.99 2.50
CA ALA A 15 -14.91 -9.01 1.94
C ALA A 15 -14.09 -10.23 1.46
N ASP A 16 -14.67 -11.42 1.47
CA ASP A 16 -13.96 -12.66 1.08
C ASP A 16 -13.32 -12.57 -0.32
N GLN A 17 -14.01 -11.96 -1.28
CA GLN A 17 -13.48 -11.76 -2.64
C GLN A 17 -12.25 -10.85 -2.70
N ASP A 18 -12.19 -9.85 -1.81
CA ASP A 18 -11.02 -8.99 -1.68
C ASP A 18 -9.85 -9.75 -1.05
N ARG A 19 -10.13 -10.65 -0.10
CA ARG A 19 -9.11 -11.52 0.51
C ARG A 19 -8.45 -12.42 -0.52
N GLU A 20 -9.24 -13.09 -1.37
CA GLU A 20 -8.71 -13.93 -2.45
C GLU A 20 -7.80 -13.12 -3.40
N THR A 21 -8.21 -11.89 -3.73
CA THR A 21 -7.43 -11.00 -4.59
C THR A 21 -6.09 -10.62 -3.94
N ILE A 22 -6.09 -10.33 -2.65
CA ILE A 22 -4.87 -9.99 -1.90
C ILE A 22 -3.92 -11.18 -1.82
N GLU A 23 -4.44 -12.36 -1.50
CA GLU A 23 -3.63 -13.56 -1.41
C GLU A 23 -2.98 -13.89 -2.75
N LYS A 24 -3.75 -13.75 -3.84
CA LYS A 24 -3.23 -13.90 -5.20
C LYS A 24 -2.13 -12.89 -5.49
N VAL A 25 -2.37 -11.60 -5.26
CA VAL A 25 -1.37 -10.55 -5.51
C VAL A 25 -0.13 -10.81 -4.66
N PHE A 26 -0.27 -11.13 -3.38
CA PHE A 26 0.86 -11.48 -2.52
C PHE A 26 1.68 -12.65 -3.07
N GLN A 27 1.03 -13.71 -3.57
CA GLN A 27 1.73 -14.85 -4.17
C GLN A 27 2.46 -14.48 -5.46
N GLU A 28 1.86 -13.62 -6.29
CA GLU A 28 2.44 -13.19 -7.58
C GLU A 28 3.56 -12.16 -7.41
N THR A 29 3.54 -11.36 -6.34
CA THR A 29 4.47 -10.24 -6.12
C THR A 29 5.47 -10.46 -5.00
N CYS A 30 5.38 -11.59 -4.28
CA CYS A 30 6.40 -11.98 -3.32
C CYS A 30 7.68 -12.41 -4.05
N ILE A 31 8.69 -11.53 -4.06
CA ILE A 31 9.96 -11.75 -4.77
C ILE A 31 10.97 -12.45 -3.85
N PRO A 32 11.46 -13.66 -4.18
CA PRO A 32 12.51 -14.31 -3.41
C PRO A 32 13.83 -13.53 -3.51
N GLY A 33 14.47 -13.27 -2.37
CA GLY A 33 15.79 -12.61 -2.31
C GLY A 33 15.76 -11.08 -2.33
N GLU A 34 14.58 -10.46 -2.44
CA GLU A 34 14.41 -9.03 -2.19
C GLU A 34 14.78 -8.70 -0.74
N GLN A 35 15.28 -7.49 -0.50
CA GLN A 35 15.75 -7.02 0.80
C GLN A 35 15.13 -5.68 1.21
N GLU A 36 14.49 -4.97 0.28
CA GLU A 36 13.89 -3.66 0.55
C GLU A 36 12.38 -3.75 0.78
N THR A 37 11.82 -2.70 1.40
CA THR A 37 10.37 -2.59 1.55
C THR A 37 9.77 -2.20 0.19
N SER A 38 8.65 -2.83 -0.20
CA SER A 38 7.98 -2.51 -1.47
C SER A 38 6.46 -2.56 -1.34
N PHE A 39 5.75 -2.05 -2.34
CA PHE A 39 4.29 -2.05 -2.37
C PHE A 39 3.77 -2.52 -3.72
N SER A 40 2.89 -3.52 -3.67
CA SER A 40 2.26 -4.11 -4.86
C SER A 40 0.82 -3.65 -4.96
N MET A 41 0.50 -2.96 -6.05
CA MET A 41 -0.82 -2.36 -6.29
C MET A 41 -1.89 -3.45 -6.50
N ILE A 42 -3.04 -3.27 -5.85
CA ILE A 42 -4.26 -4.07 -6.12
C ILE A 42 -5.27 -3.23 -6.88
N ARG A 43 -5.58 -2.02 -6.37
CA ARG A 43 -6.56 -1.12 -6.98
C ARG A 43 -6.40 0.31 -6.49
N THR A 44 -6.96 1.24 -7.26
CA THR A 44 -7.17 2.63 -6.84
C THR A 44 -8.61 3.04 -7.04
N ALA A 45 -9.08 3.96 -6.21
CA ALA A 45 -10.45 4.48 -6.27
C ALA A 45 -10.51 5.89 -5.67
N LEU A 46 -11.58 6.63 -5.99
CA LEU A 46 -11.98 7.82 -5.25
C LEU A 46 -13.15 7.45 -4.34
N ASN A 47 -13.15 7.92 -3.09
CA ASN A 47 -14.34 7.82 -2.24
C ASN A 47 -15.30 8.99 -2.48
N TYR A 48 -16.43 9.00 -1.77
CA TYR A 48 -17.45 10.06 -1.89
C TYR A 48 -16.96 11.46 -1.47
N LYS A 49 -15.83 11.56 -0.76
CA LYS A 49 -15.18 12.84 -0.39
C LYS A 49 -14.17 13.31 -1.44
N GLY A 50 -13.91 12.52 -2.48
CA GLY A 50 -12.86 12.78 -3.47
C GLY A 50 -11.46 12.42 -3.00
N GLU A 51 -11.32 11.74 -1.86
CA GLU A 51 -10.03 11.24 -1.40
C GLU A 51 -9.59 10.07 -2.27
N LEU A 52 -8.30 9.98 -2.55
CA LEU A 52 -7.72 8.93 -3.37
C LEU A 52 -7.30 7.75 -2.50
N LEU A 53 -7.92 6.60 -2.73
CA LEU A 53 -7.64 5.34 -2.05
C LEU A 53 -6.67 4.54 -2.91
N VAL A 54 -5.51 4.25 -2.36
CA VAL A 54 -4.48 3.41 -2.98
C VAL A 54 -4.34 2.13 -2.18
N THR A 55 -4.86 1.02 -2.71
CA THR A 55 -4.89 -0.29 -2.03
C THR A 55 -3.90 -1.24 -2.66
N GLY A 56 -3.17 -1.96 -1.81
CA GLY A 56 -2.15 -2.91 -2.24
C GLY A 56 -1.59 -3.73 -1.09
N VAL A 57 -0.58 -4.53 -1.39
CA VAL A 57 0.18 -5.31 -0.41
C VAL A 57 1.49 -4.59 -0.13
N LEU A 58 1.70 -4.21 1.13
CA LEU A 58 2.95 -3.67 1.62
C LEU A 58 3.84 -4.82 2.08
N HIS A 59 5.04 -4.91 1.55
CA HIS A 59 6.00 -5.98 1.84
C HIS A 59 7.18 -5.46 2.64
N ASN A 60 7.52 -6.12 3.75
CA ASN A 60 8.76 -5.89 4.48
C ASN A 60 9.69 -7.09 4.27
N TYR A 61 10.67 -6.93 3.38
CA TYR A 61 11.71 -7.95 3.15
C TYR A 61 12.93 -7.82 4.07
N LYS A 62 12.94 -6.82 4.95
CA LYS A 62 14.03 -6.58 5.89
C LYS A 62 13.97 -7.58 7.05
N GLN A 63 15.13 -7.72 7.68
CA GLN A 63 15.30 -8.46 8.94
C GLN A 63 14.85 -7.66 10.17
N ASP A 64 14.59 -6.36 9.99
CA ASP A 64 14.07 -5.47 11.02
C ASP A 64 12.61 -5.10 10.74
N ARG A 65 11.93 -4.61 11.78
CA ARG A 65 10.55 -4.13 11.64
C ARG A 65 10.47 -2.88 10.75
N PHE A 66 9.42 -2.79 9.95
CA PHE A 66 9.06 -1.60 9.19
C PHE A 66 7.86 -0.91 9.84
N THR A 67 7.93 0.42 9.92
CA THR A 67 6.84 1.27 10.42
C THR A 67 6.62 2.44 9.47
N VAL A 68 5.39 2.96 9.47
CA VAL A 68 5.04 4.17 8.71
C VAL A 68 5.00 5.35 9.68
N GLU A 69 6.15 5.98 9.89
CA GLU A 69 6.29 7.21 10.67
C GLU A 69 6.91 8.31 9.81
N LYS A 70 6.15 9.40 9.61
CA LYS A 70 6.52 10.54 8.76
C LYS A 70 7.07 10.13 7.38
N LYS A 71 6.50 9.07 6.79
CA LYS A 71 6.91 8.59 5.47
C LYS A 71 6.24 9.41 4.39
N GLN A 72 7.03 10.01 3.50
CA GLN A 72 6.52 10.67 2.31
C GLN A 72 6.20 9.60 1.26
N LEU A 73 4.94 9.58 0.82
CA LEU A 73 4.48 8.70 -0.24
C LEU A 73 4.09 9.53 -1.46
N THR A 74 4.39 9.00 -2.63
CA THR A 74 4.02 9.59 -3.91
C THR A 74 3.29 8.55 -4.75
N TYR A 75 2.04 8.86 -5.10
CA TYR A 75 1.29 8.06 -6.06
C TYR A 75 1.46 8.64 -7.46
N LYS A 76 1.83 7.77 -8.41
CA LYS A 76 2.05 8.12 -9.82
C LYS A 76 1.20 7.27 -10.73
N GLU A 77 0.79 7.83 -11.85
CA GLU A 77 0.17 7.11 -12.97
C GLU A 77 0.96 7.47 -14.23
N GLU A 78 1.38 6.46 -15.00
CA GLU A 78 2.18 6.65 -16.22
C GLU A 78 3.43 7.54 -16.01
N GLY A 79 4.04 7.47 -14.81
CA GLY A 79 5.20 8.27 -14.43
C GLY A 79 4.88 9.72 -14.00
N ARG A 80 3.63 10.17 -14.10
CA ARG A 80 3.19 11.48 -13.60
C ARG A 80 2.77 11.38 -12.15
N THR A 81 3.27 12.28 -11.31
CA THR A 81 2.77 12.44 -9.93
C THR A 81 1.29 12.83 -9.93
N ILE A 82 0.46 12.02 -9.28
CA ILE A 82 -0.96 12.29 -9.09
C ILE A 82 -1.22 12.82 -7.68
N ALA A 83 -0.61 12.24 -6.66
CA ALA A 83 -0.76 12.70 -5.28
C ALA A 83 0.53 12.53 -4.47
N GLU A 84 0.77 13.41 -3.50
CA GLU A 84 1.90 13.33 -2.57
C GLU A 84 1.48 13.70 -1.16
N SER A 85 1.71 12.82 -0.19
CA SER A 85 1.37 13.08 1.21
C SER A 85 2.36 12.43 2.17
N VAL A 86 2.46 12.98 3.38
CA VAL A 86 3.23 12.41 4.48
C VAL A 86 2.29 11.60 5.37
N PHE A 87 2.62 10.34 5.58
CA PHE A 87 1.85 9.43 6.41
C PHE A 87 2.56 9.11 7.72
N THR A 88 1.79 9.11 8.81
CA THR A 88 2.15 8.48 10.08
C THR A 88 0.99 7.57 10.47
N ILE A 89 1.22 6.26 10.43
CA ILE A 89 0.18 5.23 10.63
C ILE A 89 0.71 4.26 11.69
N PRO A 90 0.47 4.53 12.99
CA PRO A 90 0.98 3.71 14.09
C PRO A 90 0.51 2.24 14.06
N GLN A 91 -0.59 1.96 13.37
CA GLN A 91 -1.14 0.61 13.23
C GLN A 91 -0.33 -0.27 12.28
N ILE A 92 0.43 0.32 11.35
CA ILE A 92 1.31 -0.44 10.46
C ILE A 92 2.63 -0.69 11.17
N VAL A 93 2.73 -1.87 11.75
CA VAL A 93 3.98 -2.45 12.26
C VAL A 93 4.19 -3.78 11.55
N LEU A 94 5.02 -3.76 10.52
CA LEU A 94 5.40 -4.96 9.79
C LEU A 94 6.64 -5.56 10.45
N GLU A 95 6.50 -6.75 11.04
CA GLU A 95 7.64 -7.51 11.52
C GLU A 95 8.55 -7.94 10.35
N ALA A 96 9.75 -8.43 10.69
CA ALA A 96 10.69 -8.96 9.72
C ALA A 96 10.04 -10.02 8.83
N GLU A 97 10.30 -9.95 7.52
CA GLU A 97 9.77 -10.88 6.52
C GLU A 97 8.24 -11.04 6.51
N THR A 98 7.50 -9.95 6.73
CA THR A 98 6.03 -9.96 6.67
C THR A 98 5.47 -8.99 5.64
N SER A 99 4.28 -9.29 5.14
CA SER A 99 3.52 -8.46 4.22
C SER A 99 2.13 -8.21 4.75
N MET A 100 1.53 -7.05 4.48
CA MET A 100 0.20 -6.69 4.96
C MET A 100 -0.58 -5.93 3.88
N PRO A 101 -1.87 -6.24 3.65
CA PRO A 101 -2.70 -5.42 2.80
C PRO A 101 -2.97 -4.08 3.49
N TRP A 102 -2.87 -2.99 2.74
CA TRP A 102 -3.17 -1.67 3.25
C TRP A 102 -3.79 -0.76 2.19
N THR A 103 -4.62 0.18 2.65
CA THR A 103 -5.16 1.26 1.84
C THR A 103 -4.62 2.58 2.36
N PHE A 104 -3.77 3.23 1.57
CA PHE A 104 -3.38 4.62 1.83
C PHE A 104 -4.47 5.56 1.31
N ILE A 105 -4.98 6.42 2.18
CA ILE A 105 -6.00 7.41 1.84
C ILE A 105 -5.30 8.75 1.69
N PHE A 106 -5.08 9.15 0.44
CA PHE A 106 -4.54 10.45 0.09
C PHE A 106 -5.64 11.51 0.22
N PRO A 107 -5.45 12.53 1.07
CA PRO A 107 -6.45 13.56 1.25
C PRO A 107 -6.53 14.43 -0.01
N VAL A 108 -7.67 15.08 -0.24
CA VAL A 108 -7.96 15.82 -1.49
C VAL A 108 -6.89 16.88 -1.78
N GLU A 109 -6.42 17.58 -0.76
CA GLU A 109 -5.39 18.61 -0.86
C GLU A 109 -4.01 18.08 -1.29
N SER A 110 -3.77 16.77 -1.17
CA SER A 110 -2.54 16.11 -1.63
C SER A 110 -2.56 15.75 -3.12
N ILE A 111 -3.74 15.78 -3.74
CA ILE A 111 -3.94 15.44 -5.15
C ILE A 111 -3.51 16.62 -6.01
N LYS A 112 -2.45 16.42 -6.80
CA LYS A 112 -1.86 17.43 -7.69
C LYS A 112 -2.44 17.39 -9.10
N ASN A 113 -2.92 16.22 -9.53
CA ASN A 113 -3.48 15.99 -10.86
C ASN A 113 -4.66 15.03 -10.76
N GLU A 114 -5.60 15.13 -11.70
CA GLU A 114 -6.75 14.23 -11.74
C GLU A 114 -6.31 12.78 -11.99
N PRO A 115 -6.72 11.82 -11.15
CA PRO A 115 -6.36 10.42 -11.32
C PRO A 115 -7.17 9.76 -12.44
N VAL A 116 -6.49 8.99 -13.28
CA VAL A 116 -7.07 8.06 -14.25
C VAL A 116 -7.54 6.77 -13.56
N LEU A 117 -6.99 6.46 -12.38
CA LEU A 117 -7.27 5.26 -11.58
C LEU A 117 -6.86 3.95 -12.27
N ALA A 118 -5.77 4.01 -13.05
CA ALA A 118 -5.23 2.87 -13.78
C ALA A 118 -3.71 2.91 -13.83
N GLY A 119 -3.07 1.72 -13.78
CA GLY A 119 -1.62 1.57 -13.97
C GLY A 119 -0.76 2.32 -12.95
N GLY A 120 -1.30 2.61 -11.77
CA GLY A 120 -0.64 3.41 -10.76
C GLY A 120 0.55 2.71 -10.09
N GLN A 121 1.43 3.50 -9.49
CA GLN A 121 2.57 3.05 -8.68
C GLN A 121 2.66 3.91 -7.42
N LEU A 122 3.10 3.31 -6.32
CA LEU A 122 3.27 3.99 -5.03
C LEU A 122 4.73 3.93 -4.62
N ASP A 123 5.37 5.09 -4.53
CA ASP A 123 6.77 5.21 -4.14
C ASP A 123 6.88 5.69 -2.68
N PHE A 124 7.78 5.08 -1.91
CA PHE A 124 8.21 5.59 -0.61
C PHE A 124 9.46 6.45 -0.82
N ILE A 125 9.36 7.74 -0.52
CA ILE A 125 10.51 8.62 -0.51
C ILE A 125 11.14 8.56 0.88
N ASN A 126 12.41 8.19 0.94
CA ASN A 126 13.22 8.19 2.17
C ASN A 126 13.74 9.59 2.50
#